data_AF-A0A524QRS4-F1
#
_entry.id   AF-A0A524QRS4-F1
#
_cell.length_a   1.000
_cell.length_b   1.000
_cell.length_c   1.000
_cell.angle_alpha   90.00
_cell.angle_beta   90.00
_cell.angle_gamma   90.00
#
_symmetry.space_group_name_H-M   'P 1'
#
loop_
_entity.id
_entity.type
_entity.pdbx_description
1 polymer ?
#
loop_
_entity_poly.entity_id
_entity_poly.type
_entity_poly.pdbx_seq_one_letter_code
_entity_poly.pdbx_strand_id
1 'polypeptide(L)' 'MLDKSDRNITCLRISITDRCNLRCIYCMPEEGVKLKGHDDLLSFEDIVKVVDTGVTMGIRNVRPTGFACLQMVR' A
#
# COMPACT_ATOMS: atom_id res chain seq x y z
N MET A 1 2.39 -4.38 19.27
CA MET A 1 2.95 -5.59 18.61
C MET A 1 4.41 -5.32 18.32
N LEU A 2 5.34 -6.18 18.74
CA LEU A 2 6.79 -5.99 18.56
C LEU A 2 7.35 -6.97 17.53
N ASP A 3 8.25 -6.51 16.68
CA ASP A 3 8.98 -7.39 15.77
C ASP A 3 10.19 -8.05 16.47
N LYS A 4 10.90 -8.94 15.76
CA LYS A 4 12.10 -9.61 16.33
C LYS A 4 13.24 -8.65 16.67
N SER A 5 13.21 -7.44 16.12
CA SER A 5 14.13 -6.35 16.42
C SER A 5 13.58 -5.36 17.46
N ASP A 6 12.55 -5.73 18.21
CA ASP A 6 11.93 -4.93 19.29
C ASP A 6 11.32 -3.59 18.84
N ARG A 7 10.97 -3.46 17.55
CA ARG A 7 10.32 -2.25 17.02
C ARG A 7 8.81 -2.41 17.12
N ASN A 8 8.14 -1.33 17.52
CA ASN A 8 6.69 -1.31 17.63
C ASN A 8 6.04 -1.13 16.25
N ILE A 9 5.25 -2.11 15.85
CA ILE A 9 4.52 -2.10 14.59
C ILE A 9 3.26 -1.26 14.77
N THR A 10 3.32 0.00 14.32
CA THR A 10 2.23 0.98 14.45
C THR A 10 1.74 1.53 13.12
N CYS A 11 2.42 1.20 12.01
CA CYS A 11 2.16 1.74 10.69
C CYS A 11 1.92 0.63 9.67
N LEU A 12 0.86 0.77 8.88
CA LEU A 12 0.49 -0.10 7.78
C LEU A 12 0.56 0.68 6.47
N ARG A 13 1.32 0.19 5.49
CA ARG A 13 1.30 0.70 4.12
C ARG A 13 0.54 -0.26 3.24
N ILE A 14 -0.42 0.24 2.48
CA ILE A 14 -1.28 -0.59 1.62
C ILE A 14 -1.15 -0.10 0.18
N SER A 15 -0.52 -0.92 -0.67
CA SER A 15 -0.51 -0.66 -2.11
C SER A 15 -1.84 -1.07 -2.72
N ILE A 16 -2.58 -0.11 -3.24
CA ILE A 16 -3.90 -0.33 -3.84
C ILE A 16 -3.74 -0.75 -5.30
N THR A 17 -2.75 -0.21 -5.99
CA THR A 17 -2.51 -0.46 -7.41
C THR A 17 -1.04 -0.32 -7.75
N ASP A 18 -0.59 -1.08 -8.74
CA ASP A 18 0.74 -0.96 -9.33
C ASP A 18 0.74 0.02 -10.52
N ARG A 19 -0.43 0.59 -10.85
CA ARG A 19 -0.59 1.53 -11.98
C ARG A 19 -0.23 2.95 -11.54
N CYS A 20 0.67 3.56 -12.30
CA CYS A 20 1.14 4.92 -12.10
C CYS A 20 0.97 5.72 -13.42
N ASN A 21 0.55 6.98 -13.32
CA ASN A 21 0.48 7.90 -14.46
C ASN A 21 1.81 8.62 -14.75
N LEU A 22 2.84 8.38 -13.93
CA LEU A 22 4.19 8.90 -14.09
C LEU A 22 5.17 7.77 -14.39
N ARG A 23 6.24 8.08 -15.12
CA ARG A 23 7.29 7.12 -15.50
C ARG A 23 8.65 7.61 -15.02
N CYS A 24 8.77 7.76 -13.70
CA CYS A 24 10.00 8.25 -13.08
C CYS A 24 11.14 7.23 -13.26
N ILE A 25 12.29 7.66 -13.80
CA ILE A 25 13.44 6.78 -14.13
C ILE A 25 13.92 5.95 -12.92
N TYR A 26 13.85 6.51 -11.71
CA TYR A 26 14.26 5.84 -10.47
C TYR A 26 13.20 4.91 -9.87
N CYS A 27 11.96 4.94 -10.37
CA CYS A 27 10.84 4.18 -9.82
C CYS A 27 10.30 3.15 -10.82
N MET A 28 10.19 3.53 -12.09
CA MET A 28 9.69 2.71 -13.18
C MET A 28 10.73 2.69 -14.32
N PRO A 29 11.51 1.61 -14.45
CA PRO A 29 12.55 1.50 -15.47
C PRO A 29 11.95 1.51 -16.88
N GLU A 30 12.80 1.69 -17.90
CA GLU A 30 12.37 1.74 -19.31
C GLU A 30 11.70 0.45 -19.78
N GLU A 31 12.09 -0.68 -19.22
CA GLU A 31 11.47 -2.00 -19.43
C GLU A 31 10.04 -2.07 -18.87
N GLY A 32 9.64 -1.11 -18.03
CA GLY A 32 8.37 -1.07 -17.33
C GLY A 32 8.30 -2.07 -16.17
N VAL A 33 7.18 -2.05 -15.45
CA VAL A 33 6.83 -3.09 -14.47
C VAL A 33 5.65 -3.89 -14.99
N LYS A 34 5.65 -5.20 -14.73
CA LYS A 34 4.51 -6.07 -15.06
C LYS A 34 3.31 -5.65 -14.22
N LEU A 35 2.30 -5.10 -14.88
CA LEU A 35 1.05 -4.74 -14.24
C LEU A 35 0.29 -6.00 -13.89
N LYS A 36 -0.17 -6.07 -12.65
CA LYS A 36 -1.06 -7.13 -12.18
C LYS A 36 -2.44 -7.03 -12.83
N GLY A 37 -3.07 -8.19 -13.03
CA GLY A 37 -4.47 -8.27 -13.42
C GLY A 37 -5.37 -7.72 -12.31
N HIS A 38 -6.63 -7.43 -12.61
CA HIS A 38 -7.56 -6.96 -11.58
C HIS A 38 -7.81 -8.03 -10.52
N ASP A 39 -7.82 -9.31 -10.93
CA ASP A 39 -8.01 -10.47 -10.06
C ASP A 39 -6.84 -10.73 -9.10
N ASP A 40 -5.65 -10.17 -9.40
CA ASP A 40 -4.46 -10.28 -8.55
C ASP A 40 -4.38 -9.16 -7.49
N LEU A 41 -5.32 -8.21 -7.51
CA LEU A 41 -5.42 -7.10 -6.56
C LEU A 41 -6.46 -7.40 -5.49
N LEU A 42 -6.21 -6.89 -4.29
CA LEU A 42 -7.18 -6.98 -3.21
C LEU A 42 -8.42 -6.14 -3.55
N SER A 43 -9.60 -6.72 -3.30
CA SER A 43 -10.84 -5.96 -3.33
C SER A 43 -10.84 -4.89 -2.22
N PHE A 44 -11.65 -3.85 -2.38
CA PHE A 44 -11.82 -2.84 -1.33
C PHE A 44 -12.30 -3.45 -0.01
N GLU A 45 -13.17 -4.46 -0.09
CA GLU A 45 -13.70 -5.17 1.07
C GLU A 45 -12.60 -5.91 1.84
N ASP A 46 -11.68 -6.55 1.12
CA ASP A 46 -10.55 -7.25 1.73
C ASP A 46 -9.56 -6.27 2.36
N ILE A 47 -9.31 -5.12 1.71
CA ILE A 47 -8.48 -4.05 2.27
C ILE A 47 -9.08 -3.57 3.61
N VAL A 48 -10.39 -3.33 3.66
CA VAL A 48 -11.08 -2.89 4.89
C VAL A 48 -10.95 -3.94 6.00
N LYS A 49 -11.17 -5.23 5.69
CA LYS A 49 -11.01 -6.32 6.67
C LYS A 49 -9.58 -6.39 7.24
N VAL A 50 -8.57 -6.24 6.38
CA VAL A 50 -7.16 -6.23 6.79
C VAL A 50 -6.85 -5.03 7.67
N VAL A 51 -7.35 -3.84 7.31
CA VAL A 51 -7.16 -2.62 8.12
C VAL A 51 -7.81 -2.76 9.49
N ASP A 52 -9.06 -3.23 9.54
CA ASP A 52 -9.81 -3.40 10.79
C ASP A 52 -9.08 -4.37 11.74
N THR A 53 -8.66 -5.52 11.21
CA THR A 53 -7.82 -6.47 11.95
C THR A 53 -6.52 -5.80 12.42
N GLY A 54 -5.86 -5.04 11.55
CA GLY A 54 -4.63 -4.32 11.91
C GLY A 54 -4.82 -3.31 13.04
N VAL A 55 -5.92 -2.56 13.04
CA VAL A 55 -6.25 -1.57 14.09
C VAL A 55 -6.43 -2.28 15.43
N THR A 56 -7.12 -3.42 15.48
CA THR A 56 -7.26 -4.21 16.72
C THR A 56 -5.92 -4.74 17.24
N MET A 57 -4.93 -4.95 16.36
CA MET A 57 -3.56 -5.36 16.73
C MET A 57 -2.65 -4.20 17.17
N GLY A 58 -3.16 -2.96 17.13
CA GLY A 58 -2.44 -1.76 17.59
C GLY A 58 -1.80 -0.92 16.47
N ILE A 59 -2.18 -1.14 15.21
CA ILE A 59 -1.82 -0.23 14.11
C ILE A 59 -2.58 1.09 14.30
N ARG A 60 -1.85 2.21 14.19
CA ARG A 60 -2.37 3.57 14.39
C ARG A 60 -2.37 4.41 13.12
N ASN A 61 -1.48 4.09 12.18
CA ASN A 61 -1.29 4.85 10.96
C ASN A 61 -1.45 3.95 9.74
N VAL A 62 -2.45 4.20 8.91
CA VAL A 62 -2.63 3.50 7.63
C VAL A 62 -2.31 4.46 6.50
N ARG A 63 -1.41 4.07 5.60
CA ARG A 63 -0.95 4.88 4.48
C ARG A 63 -1.21 4.14 3.16
N PRO A 64 -2.24 4.52 2.40
CA PRO A 64 -2.43 3.97 1.07
C PRO A 64 -1.30 4.45 0.12
N THR A 65 -0.89 3.59 -0.80
CA THR A 65 0.14 3.81 -1.82
C THR A 65 -0.34 3.28 -3.18
N GLY A 66 0.37 3.64 -4.26
CA GLY A 66 0.08 3.16 -5.63
C GLY A 66 -0.48 4.24 -6.55
N PHE A 67 -1.39 5.08 -6.07
CA PHE A 67 -1.83 6.27 -6.80
C PHE A 67 -0.77 7.36 -6.72
N ALA A 68 0.25 7.30 -7.59
CA ALA A 68 1.38 8.23 -7.50
C ALA A 68 1.01 9.72 -7.62
N CYS A 69 -0.24 10.11 -7.91
CA CYS A 69 -0.61 11.52 -7.92
C CYS A 69 -2.10 11.86 -7.69
N LEU A 70 -2.89 11.01 -7.02
CA LEU A 70 -4.26 11.38 -6.60
C LEU A 70 -4.28 11.67 -5.10
N GLN A 71 -3.93 12.93 -4.79
CA GLN A 71 -4.17 13.66 -3.55
C GLN A 71 -3.29 13.30 -2.34
N MET A 72 -2.07 13.85 -2.33
CA MET A 72 -1.63 14.56 -1.12
C MET A 72 -2.71 15.59 -0.79
N VAL A 73 -3.47 15.35 0.27
CA VAL A 73 -4.11 16.35 1.15
C VAL A 73 -4.64 17.63 0.48
N ARG A 74 -5.96 17.70 0.30
CA ARG A 74 -6.76 18.91 0.01
C ARG A 74 -6.62 19.53 -1.37
#